data_AF-A0A1U8PJR2-F1
#
_entry.id   AF-A0A1U8PJR2-F1
#
_cell.length_a   1.000
_cell.length_b   1.000
_cell.length_c   1.000
_cell.angle_alpha   90.00
_cell.angle_beta   90.00
_cell.angle_gamma   90.00
#
_symmetry.space_group_name_H-M   'P 1'
#
loop_
_entity.id
_entity.type
_entity.pdbx_description
1 polymer ?
#
loop_
_entity_poly.entity_id
_entity_poly.type
_entity_poly.pdbx_seq_one_letter_code
_entity_poly.pdbx_strand_id
1 'polypeptide(L)'
;MEGLVAFNHTSNTCPLAFAIALLSLFSQSLKATGMMLHYINGKPEKRDASFGSNVIHVHSSCIEWAPQVYFVGDNVKNLKPELARGTKLKCSRCGLKGAALGCYVKSCRRSYHFPCAKEIPKCRWDYEDFLVLCPAHSSVKFPSEKSRKAHSAAKFPN
;
A
#
# COMPACT_ATOMS: atom_id res chain seq x y z
N MET A 1 32.71 -11.49 3.15
CA MET A 1 32.76 -12.26 4.41
C MET A 1 31.52 -11.84 5.18
N GLU A 2 30.38 -12.52 5.22
CA GLU A 2 29.91 -13.89 4.94
C GLU A 2 28.38 -13.72 4.72
N GLY A 3 27.60 -14.48 3.95
CA GLY A 3 27.82 -15.62 3.10
C GLY A 3 26.59 -15.73 2.19
N LEU A 4 26.85 -15.95 0.90
CA LEU A 4 25.85 -16.35 -0.08
C LEU A 4 25.30 -17.72 0.35
N VAL A 5 24.00 -17.82 0.61
CA VAL A 5 23.35 -19.14 0.69
C VAL A 5 23.27 -19.67 -0.74
N ALA A 6 24.30 -20.42 -1.11
CA ALA A 6 24.28 -21.32 -2.24
C ALA A 6 23.24 -22.41 -1.97
N PHE A 7 22.12 -22.37 -2.68
CA PHE A 7 21.25 -23.55 -2.78
C PHE A 7 21.89 -24.51 -3.78
N ASN A 8 22.76 -25.37 -3.27
CA ASN A 8 23.24 -26.55 -3.98
C ASN A 8 22.03 -27.44 -4.33
N HIS A 9 21.94 -27.75 -5.62
CA HIS A 9 21.12 -28.82 -6.15
C HIS A 9 21.53 -30.15 -5.50
N THR A 10 20.70 -30.69 -4.61
CA THR A 10 20.34 -32.12 -4.47
C THR A 10 19.54 -32.30 -3.19
N SER A 11 18.23 -32.54 -3.29
CA SER A 11 17.45 -33.41 -2.40
C SER A 11 15.96 -33.24 -2.68
N ASN A 12 15.24 -34.35 -2.68
CA ASN A 12 13.79 -34.43 -2.75
C ASN A 12 13.13 -33.43 -1.81
N THR A 13 12.73 -32.27 -2.32
CA THR A 13 11.82 -31.40 -1.57
C THR A 13 10.45 -32.06 -1.64
N CYS A 14 9.96 -32.51 -0.49
CA CYS A 14 8.64 -33.10 -0.38
C CYS A 14 7.63 -32.08 -0.96
N PRO A 15 6.75 -32.45 -1.91
CA PRO A 15 5.80 -31.53 -2.54
C PRO A 15 4.98 -30.73 -1.52
N LEU A 16 4.75 -31.33 -0.35
CA LEU A 16 4.09 -30.73 0.80
C LEU A 16 4.89 -29.57 1.42
N ALA A 17 6.22 -29.67 1.52
CA ALA A 17 7.06 -28.59 2.04
C ALA A 17 7.10 -27.39 1.08
N PHE A 18 7.10 -27.64 -0.23
CA PHE A 18 6.99 -26.58 -1.24
C PHE A 18 5.60 -25.93 -1.20
N ALA A 19 4.54 -26.72 -1.07
CA ALA A 19 3.17 -26.23 -0.90
C ALA A 19 3.00 -25.41 0.40
N ILE A 20 3.58 -25.84 1.52
CA ILE A 20 3.55 -25.11 2.80
C ILE A 20 4.32 -23.79 2.68
N ALA A 21 5.48 -23.77 2.02
CA ALA A 21 6.24 -22.55 1.79
C ALA A 21 5.44 -21.56 0.92
N LEU A 22 4.81 -22.03 -0.16
CA LEU A 22 3.94 -21.23 -1.02
C LEU A 22 2.70 -20.70 -0.28
N LEU A 23 2.03 -21.52 0.53
CA LEU A 23 0.89 -21.11 1.36
C LEU A 23 1.30 -20.08 2.42
N SER A 24 2.49 -20.24 3.00
CA SER A 24 3.05 -19.31 3.98
C SER A 24 3.42 -17.97 3.35
N LEU A 25 4.02 -17.98 2.16
CA LEU A 25 4.32 -16.79 1.36
C LEU A 25 3.04 -16.08 0.90
N PHE A 26 2.04 -16.84 0.47
CA PHE A 26 0.73 -16.31 0.09
C PHE A 26 0.01 -15.69 1.31
N SER A 27 0.03 -16.36 2.46
CA SER A 27 -0.49 -15.84 3.73
C SER A 27 0.22 -14.58 4.19
N GLN A 28 1.55 -14.50 4.02
CA GLN A 28 2.34 -13.31 4.34
C GLN A 28 2.04 -12.14 3.38
N SER A 29 1.92 -12.41 2.08
CA SER A 29 1.51 -11.39 1.09
C SER A 29 0.11 -10.87 1.39
N LEU A 30 -0.85 -11.75 1.67
CA LEU A 30 -2.23 -11.39 2.02
C LEU A 30 -2.28 -10.52 3.29
N LYS A 31 -1.47 -10.85 4.31
CA LYS A 31 -1.37 -10.07 5.54
C LYS A 31 -0.69 -8.70 5.34
N ALA A 32 0.27 -8.61 4.43
CA ALA A 32 1.08 -7.40 4.24
C ALA A 32 0.39 -6.35 3.35
N THR A 33 -0.40 -6.78 2.36
CA THR A 33 -1.05 -5.87 1.39
C THR A 33 -2.58 -5.92 1.41
N GLY A 34 -3.16 -6.87 2.15
CA GLY A 34 -4.60 -7.12 2.15
C GLY A 34 -5.06 -8.00 0.97
N MET A 35 -6.38 -8.20 0.88
CA MET A 35 -7.00 -9.06 -0.13
C MET A 35 -6.81 -8.52 -1.54
N MET A 36 -6.73 -9.42 -2.52
CA MET A 36 -6.85 -9.03 -3.93
C MET A 36 -8.29 -8.66 -4.24
N LEU A 37 -8.50 -7.44 -4.72
CA LEU A 37 -9.77 -6.92 -5.17
C LEU A 37 -9.82 -6.89 -6.70
N HIS A 38 -11.03 -6.98 -7.22
CA HIS A 38 -11.31 -7.08 -8.65
C HIS A 38 -12.26 -5.96 -9.04
N TYR A 39 -11.86 -5.13 -9.99
CA TYR A 39 -12.68 -4.01 -10.47
C TYR A 39 -12.91 -4.08 -11.98
N ILE A 40 -14.17 -3.92 -12.39
CA ILE A 40 -14.55 -3.74 -13.80
C ILE A 40 -15.21 -2.37 -13.93
N ASN A 41 -14.64 -1.49 -14.76
CA ASN A 41 -15.15 -0.12 -14.97
C ASN A 41 -15.41 0.66 -13.66
N GLY A 42 -14.59 0.40 -12.63
CA GLY A 42 -14.69 1.04 -11.32
C GLY A 42 -15.70 0.40 -10.35
N LYS A 43 -16.38 -0.68 -10.73
CA LYS A 43 -17.27 -1.44 -9.85
C LYS A 43 -16.54 -2.64 -9.24
N PRO A 44 -16.71 -2.92 -7.94
CA PRO A 44 -16.15 -4.11 -7.32
C PRO A 44 -16.89 -5.36 -7.81
N GLU A 45 -16.15 -6.38 -8.21
CA GLU A 45 -16.69 -7.66 -8.65
C GLU A 45 -16.48 -8.76 -7.61
N LYS A 46 -17.41 -9.72 -7.58
CA LYS A 46 -17.27 -10.92 -6.75
C LYS A 46 -16.20 -11.84 -7.34
N ARG A 47 -15.54 -12.61 -6.45
CA ARG A 47 -14.35 -13.44 -6.72
C ARG A 47 -14.51 -14.43 -7.89
N ASP A 48 -15.73 -14.70 -8.32
CA ASP A 48 -16.07 -15.79 -9.25
C ASP A 48 -16.29 -15.30 -10.70
N ALA A 49 -16.16 -13.99 -10.95
CA ALA A 49 -16.33 -13.41 -12.28
C ALA A 49 -15.04 -13.53 -13.11
N SER A 50 -15.12 -14.38 -14.14
CA SER A 50 -14.22 -14.59 -15.29
C SER A 50 -13.09 -13.58 -15.53
N PHE A 51 -11.90 -14.10 -15.87
CA PHE A 51 -10.69 -13.40 -16.36
C PHE A 51 -10.93 -12.64 -17.69
N GLY A 52 -11.89 -11.72 -17.72
CA GLY A 52 -12.06 -10.80 -18.84
C GLY A 52 -10.87 -9.85 -18.92
N SER A 53 -10.47 -9.47 -20.14
CA SER A 53 -9.32 -8.59 -20.42
C SER A 53 -9.40 -7.19 -19.79
N ASN A 54 -10.54 -6.84 -19.19
CA ASN A 54 -10.82 -5.52 -18.62
C ASN A 54 -10.88 -5.51 -17.08
N VAL A 55 -10.57 -6.64 -16.42
CA VAL A 55 -10.53 -6.71 -14.95
C VAL A 55 -9.23 -6.08 -14.43
N ILE A 56 -9.35 -5.15 -13.48
CA ILE A 56 -8.22 -4.59 -12.75
C ILE A 56 -8.08 -5.33 -11.42
N HIS A 57 -6.90 -5.91 -11.21
CA HIS A 57 -6.52 -6.58 -9.97
C HIS A 57 -5.66 -5.64 -9.12
N VAL A 58 -6.06 -5.41 -7.87
CA VAL A 58 -5.34 -4.53 -6.95
C VAL A 58 -5.52 -5.00 -5.52
N HIS A 59 -4.48 -4.94 -4.70
CA HIS A 59 -4.60 -5.23 -3.27
C HIS A 59 -5.43 -4.15 -2.57
N SER A 60 -6.21 -4.54 -1.55
CA SER A 60 -7.06 -3.62 -0.78
C SER A 60 -6.27 -2.47 -0.16
N SER A 61 -5.10 -2.73 0.43
CA SER A 61 -4.28 -1.64 0.99
C SER A 61 -3.64 -0.78 -0.09
N CYS A 62 -3.38 -1.30 -1.29
CA CYS A 62 -2.85 -0.49 -2.38
C CYS A 62 -3.86 0.51 -2.90
N ILE A 63 -5.13 0.12 -3.01
CA ILE A 63 -6.20 1.02 -3.49
C ILE A 63 -6.62 2.03 -2.44
N GLU A 64 -6.71 1.60 -1.18
CA GLU A 64 -7.11 2.43 -0.04
C GLU A 64 -6.09 3.54 0.25
N TRP A 65 -4.80 3.25 0.12
CA TRP A 65 -3.71 4.19 0.40
C TRP A 65 -3.15 4.90 -0.83
N ALA A 66 -3.79 4.73 -1.99
CA ALA A 66 -3.39 5.41 -3.21
C ALA A 66 -3.89 6.86 -3.22
N PRO A 67 -3.01 7.88 -3.26
CA PRO A 67 -3.39 9.27 -3.02
C PRO A 67 -4.34 9.89 -4.06
N GLN A 68 -4.53 9.26 -5.22
CA GLN A 68 -5.43 9.77 -6.25
C GLN A 68 -6.70 8.93 -6.44
N VAL A 69 -6.87 7.86 -5.66
CA VAL A 69 -8.08 7.03 -5.71
C VAL A 69 -9.09 7.55 -4.71
N TYR A 70 -10.37 7.56 -5.12
CA TYR A 70 -11.47 7.94 -4.25
C TYR A 70 -12.72 7.15 -4.62
N PHE A 71 -13.68 7.08 -3.68
CA PHE A 71 -14.91 6.31 -3.83
C PHE A 71 -16.11 7.23 -3.96
N VAL A 72 -17.04 6.87 -4.84
CA VAL A 72 -18.36 7.51 -4.98
C VAL A 72 -19.41 6.41 -4.83
N GLY A 73 -19.98 6.30 -3.62
CA GLY A 73 -20.64 5.07 -3.18
C GLY A 73 -19.66 3.91 -3.25
N ASP A 74 -20.08 2.78 -3.82
CA ASP A 74 -19.21 1.60 -3.98
C ASP A 74 -18.29 1.67 -5.21
N ASN A 75 -18.41 2.73 -6.03
CA ASN A 75 -17.61 2.85 -7.25
C ASN A 75 -16.27 3.50 -6.96
N VAL A 76 -15.18 2.83 -7.33
CA VAL A 76 -13.86 3.42 -7.32
C VAL A 76 -13.66 4.32 -8.55
N LYS A 77 -13.11 5.50 -8.31
CA LYS A 77 -12.74 6.47 -9.34
C LYS A 77 -11.24 6.61 -9.42
N ASN A 78 -10.76 6.97 -10.62
CA ASN A 78 -9.36 7.25 -10.91
C ASN A 78 -8.37 6.07 -10.67
N LEU A 79 -8.86 4.84 -10.54
CA LEU A 79 -8.03 3.65 -10.30
C LEU A 79 -7.03 3.38 -11.44
N LYS A 80 -7.50 3.32 -12.68
CA LYS A 80 -6.66 3.02 -13.86
C LYS A 80 -5.50 4.03 -14.05
N PRO A 81 -5.73 5.36 -14.07
CA PRO A 81 -4.64 6.32 -14.18
C PRO A 81 -3.71 6.29 -12.96
N GLU A 82 -4.21 6.02 -11.75
CA GLU A 82 -3.37 5.90 -10.56
C GLU A 82 -2.42 4.69 -10.64
N LEU A 83 -2.92 3.54 -11.12
CA LEU A 83 -2.08 2.37 -11.38
C LEU A 83 -1.03 2.67 -12.45
N ALA A 84 -1.42 3.34 -13.55
CA ALA A 84 -0.50 3.78 -14.59
C ALA A 84 0.58 4.77 -14.10
N ARG A 85 0.26 5.58 -13.08
CA ARG A 85 1.23 6.42 -12.38
C ARG A 85 2.16 5.56 -11.53
N GLY A 86 1.61 4.65 -10.72
CA GLY A 86 2.34 3.78 -9.82
C GLY A 86 3.40 2.92 -10.51
N THR A 87 3.12 2.40 -11.72
CA THR A 87 4.09 1.60 -12.50
C THR A 87 5.35 2.37 -12.90
N LYS A 88 5.31 3.72 -12.91
CA LYS A 88 6.45 4.58 -13.23
C LYS A 88 7.28 4.95 -11.99
N LEU A 89 6.73 4.75 -10.79
CA LEU A 89 7.35 5.18 -9.53
C LEU A 89 8.15 4.06 -8.88
N LYS A 90 9.38 4.38 -8.48
CA LYS A 90 10.25 3.47 -7.73
C LYS A 90 9.99 3.60 -6.24
N CYS A 91 9.96 2.47 -5.55
CA CYS A 91 9.88 2.42 -4.10
C CYS A 91 11.17 2.97 -3.49
N SER A 92 11.06 3.93 -2.58
CA SER A 92 12.20 4.54 -1.89
C SER A 92 12.83 3.61 -0.86
N ARG A 93 12.22 2.44 -0.60
CA ARG A 93 12.78 1.38 0.27
C ARG A 93 13.48 0.29 -0.54
N CYS A 94 12.77 -0.36 -1.46
CA CYS A 94 13.27 -1.53 -2.19
C CYS A 94 13.75 -1.24 -3.62
N GLY A 95 13.55 -0.02 -4.15
CA GLY A 95 13.98 0.39 -5.49
C GLY A 95 13.10 -0.11 -6.65
N LEU A 96 12.20 -1.06 -6.41
CA LEU A 96 11.33 -1.64 -7.44
C LEU A 96 10.17 -0.72 -7.83
N LYS A 97 9.65 -0.87 -9.06
CA LYS A 97 8.51 -0.11 -9.59
C LYS A 97 7.18 -0.53 -8.92
N GLY A 98 6.12 0.28 -9.10
CA GLY A 98 4.77 0.00 -8.58
C GLY A 98 4.46 0.68 -7.25
N ALA A 99 5.26 1.66 -6.84
CA ALA A 99 5.14 2.35 -5.55
C ALA A 99 4.15 3.53 -5.64
N ALA A 100 2.85 3.27 -5.50
CA ALA A 100 1.83 4.32 -5.61
C ALA A 100 1.68 5.18 -4.34
N LEU A 101 1.96 4.62 -3.15
CA LEU A 101 1.83 5.31 -1.87
C LEU A 101 2.87 6.45 -1.77
N GLY A 102 2.41 7.70 -1.66
CA GLY A 102 3.25 8.88 -1.65
C GLY A 102 3.24 9.63 -0.32
N CYS A 103 4.33 10.33 0.01
CA CYS A 103 4.36 11.24 1.16
C CYS A 103 3.33 12.37 0.99
N TYR A 104 2.63 12.72 2.08
CA TYR A 104 1.62 13.77 2.12
C TYR A 104 2.16 15.17 1.73
N VAL A 105 3.44 15.43 2.00
CA VAL A 105 4.10 16.68 1.58
C VAL A 105 4.19 16.72 0.05
N LYS A 106 3.43 17.62 -0.59
CA LYS A 106 3.27 17.71 -2.06
C LYS A 106 4.58 17.83 -2.85
N SER A 107 5.59 18.51 -2.31
CA SER A 107 6.90 18.66 -2.96
C SER A 107 7.78 17.40 -2.82
N CYS A 108 7.43 16.47 -1.95
CA CYS A 108 8.20 15.25 -1.71
C CYS A 108 7.95 14.23 -2.83
N ARG A 109 9.05 13.69 -3.38
CA ARG A 109 9.00 12.66 -4.42
C ARG A 109 9.15 11.23 -3.89
N ARG A 110 9.18 11.05 -2.56
CA ARG A 110 9.29 9.71 -1.97
C ARG A 110 7.98 8.95 -2.11
N SER A 111 8.07 7.81 -2.76
CA SER A 111 7.00 6.84 -2.97
C SER A 111 7.40 5.48 -2.43
N TYR A 112 6.42 4.69 -1.99
CA TYR A 112 6.62 3.36 -1.39
C TYR A 112 5.58 2.37 -1.89
N HIS A 113 5.88 1.07 -1.81
CA HIS A 113 4.80 0.10 -1.65
C HIS A 113 4.23 0.24 -0.25
N PHE A 114 2.93 -0.02 -0.08
CA PHE A 114 2.31 -0.02 1.25
C PHE A 114 3.08 -0.84 2.31
N PRO A 115 3.44 -2.12 2.07
CA PRO A 115 4.16 -2.93 3.06
C PRO A 115 5.58 -2.40 3.29
N CYS A 116 6.25 -1.91 2.24
CA CYS A 116 7.56 -1.29 2.36
C CYS A 116 7.55 -0.07 3.30
N ALA A 117 6.49 0.74 3.26
CA ALA A 117 6.36 1.88 4.16
C ALA A 117 6.09 1.43 5.60
N LYS A 118 5.33 0.33 5.83
CA LYS A 118 5.05 -0.22 7.16
C LYS A 118 6.31 -0.71 7.86
N GLU A 119 7.28 -1.20 7.11
CA GLU A 119 8.58 -1.65 7.61
C GLU A 119 9.54 -0.50 7.97
N ILE A 120 9.17 0.76 7.73
CA ILE A 120 10.00 1.94 8.05
C ILE A 120 9.48 2.55 9.36
N PRO A 121 10.20 2.44 10.50
CA PRO A 121 9.69 2.88 11.80
C PRO A 121 9.36 4.36 11.90
N LYS A 122 10.05 5.21 11.12
CA LYS A 122 9.86 6.67 11.14
C LYS A 122 8.78 7.18 10.18
N CYS A 123 8.12 6.30 9.42
CA CYS A 123 6.93 6.69 8.67
C CYS A 123 5.76 6.93 9.63
N ARG A 124 5.11 8.08 9.52
CA ARG A 124 3.88 8.38 10.27
C ARG A 124 2.66 8.18 9.39
N TRP A 125 1.57 7.73 9.99
CA TRP A 125 0.35 7.32 9.31
C TRP A 125 -0.84 8.05 9.90
N ASP A 126 -1.70 8.59 9.04
CA ASP A 126 -3.04 9.04 9.37
C ASP A 126 -4.02 8.02 8.79
N TYR A 127 -4.68 7.27 9.66
CA TYR A 127 -5.65 6.24 9.24
C TYR A 127 -7.05 6.81 9.02
N GLU A 128 -7.30 8.05 9.44
CA GLU A 128 -8.58 8.72 9.21
C GLU A 128 -8.63 9.29 7.78
N ASP A 129 -7.56 10.01 7.41
CA ASP A 129 -7.45 10.67 6.10
C ASP A 129 -6.63 9.85 5.08
N PHE A 130 -6.16 8.64 5.45
CA PHE A 130 -5.32 7.76 4.63
C PHE A 130 -4.03 8.41 4.10
N LEU A 131 -3.34 9.15 4.97
CA LEU A 131 -2.12 9.89 4.64
C LEU A 131 -0.86 9.25 5.24
N VAL A 132 0.27 9.34 4.55
CA VAL A 132 1.57 8.91 5.07
C VAL A 132 2.60 10.04 5.02
N LEU A 133 3.43 10.17 6.05
CA LEU A 133 4.60 11.03 6.06
C LEU A 133 5.86 10.16 6.05
N CYS A 134 6.77 10.43 5.10
CA CYS A 134 8.06 9.77 5.07
C CYS A 134 8.93 10.18 6.27
N PRO A 135 10.04 9.46 6.57
CA PRO A 135 10.90 9.78 7.72
C PRO A 135 11.44 11.21 7.74
N ALA A 136 11.70 11.80 6.57
CA ALA A 136 12.20 13.18 6.47
C ALA A 136 11.13 14.25 6.76
N HIS A 137 9.85 13.87 6.76
CA HIS A 137 8.72 14.75 7.00
C HIS A 137 7.88 14.30 8.20
N SER A 138 8.42 13.46 9.07
CA SER A 138 7.71 12.92 10.24
C SER A 138 7.30 13.99 11.25
N SER A 139 7.89 15.18 11.21
CA SER A 139 7.51 16.33 12.07
C SER A 139 6.36 17.16 11.51
N VAL A 140 5.96 16.96 10.24
CA VAL A 140 4.82 17.66 9.63
C VAL A 140 3.52 17.20 10.29
N LYS A 141 2.57 18.12 10.47
CA LYS A 141 1.24 17.80 11.01
C LYS A 141 0.27 17.41 9.90
N PHE A 142 -0.49 16.34 10.14
CA PHE A 142 -1.62 15.98 9.29
C PHE A 142 -2.77 16.99 9.42
N PRO A 143 -3.70 17.06 8.44
CA PRO A 143 -4.91 17.89 8.53
C PRO A 143 -5.71 17.62 9.81
N SER A 144 -5.96 16.35 10.12
CA SER A 144 -6.68 15.88 11.31
C SER A 144 -6.08 16.38 12.65
N GLU A 145 -4.77 16.68 12.68
CA GLU A 145 -4.07 17.18 13.87
C GLU A 145 -4.17 18.69 14.04
N LYS A 146 -4.46 19.43 12.96
CA LYS A 146 -4.63 20.88 13.01
C LYS A 146 -6.01 21.25 13.56
N SER A 147 -7.05 20.52 13.16
CA SER A 147 -8.44 20.78 13.57
C SER A 147 -8.67 20.59 15.08
N ARG A 148 -8.06 19.57 15.70
CA ARG A 148 -8.20 19.28 17.15
C ARG A 148 -7.69 20.40 18.08
N LYS A 149 -6.76 21.25 17.61
CA LYS A 149 -6.29 22.40 18.39
C LYS A 149 -7.26 23.57 18.39
N ALA A 150 -8.07 23.73 17.35
CA ALA A 150 -9.07 24.80 17.29
C ALA A 150 -10.16 24.62 18.37
N HIS A 151 -10.56 23.37 18.64
CA HIS A 151 -11.55 23.06 19.68
C HIS A 151 -11.00 23.11 21.10
N SER A 152 -9.70 22.89 21.31
CA SER A 152 -9.06 22.93 22.63
C SER A 152 -8.57 24.33 23.03
N ALA A 153 -8.34 25.23 22.07
CA ALA A 153 -8.01 26.63 22.34
C ALA A 153 -9.23 27.50 22.72
N ALA A 154 -10.46 27.01 22.53
CA ALA A 154 -11.70 27.76 22.78
C ALA A 154 -12.28 27.60 24.21
N LYS A 155 -11.63 26.86 25.12
CA LYS A 155 -12.22 26.51 26.44
C LYS A 155 -11.70 27.30 27.66
N PHE A 156 -10.89 28.35 27.49
CA PHE A 156 -10.52 29.22 28.62
C PHE A 156 -10.52 30.70 28.25
N PRO A 157 -11.66 31.41 28.35
CA PRO A 157 -11.64 32.81 28.70
C PRO A 157 -11.37 32.97 30.21
N ASN A 158 -10.48 33.92 30.54
CA ASN A 158 -10.22 34.42 31.89
C ASN A 158 -11.50 34.84 32.63
#